data_AF-A0A821J9C0-F1
#
_entry.id   AF-A0A821J9C0-F1
#
_cell.length_a   1.000
_cell.length_b   1.000
_cell.length_c   1.000
_cell.angle_alpha   90.00
_cell.angle_beta   90.00
_cell.angle_gamma   90.00
#
_symmetry.space_group_name_H-M   'P 1'
#
loop_
_entity.id
_entity.type
_entity.pdbx_description
1 polymer ?
#
loop_
_entity_poly.entity_id
_entity_poly.type
_entity_poly.pdbx_seq_one_letter_code
_entity_poly.pdbx_strand_id
1 'polypeptide(L)'
;MIKTPTISKCYHCFDICTVLSFKHRSKKKSISLILIIASYTFHLLALSSLSIMLWYLLGAPFCWSSKDLGQYYAVSFITTAIFSILGMKILSCIGANDVIICTLSHICFCIYSLWISLAQYSWQLYIALLINPYTSYQSVLTIPMISIWLEVHERNNAFTLLTEINTIILAFGNSLFNWIYARTVTYQKNFTLFLASGLCIIPCILNICLFVISRRTSNEQALIVVSKTNAESTLLPLSNNVLSQAADVACLIQPPHSLTDAFCTSHNNRSCVHSYSSIDNQSDRQVIK
;
A
#
# COMPACT_ATOMS: atom_id res chain seq x y z
N MET A 1 22.27 44.13 -2.13
CA MET A 1 22.56 43.33 -3.33
C MET A 1 22.14 41.90 -3.03
N ILE A 2 21.10 41.41 -3.71
CA ILE A 2 20.36 40.18 -3.39
C ILE A 2 21.19 38.96 -3.83
N LYS A 3 21.49 38.07 -2.88
CA LYS A 3 22.25 36.84 -3.11
C LYS A 3 21.30 35.80 -3.73
N THR A 4 21.45 35.52 -5.02
CA THR A 4 20.69 34.50 -5.75
C THR A 4 21.00 33.08 -5.23
N PRO A 5 19.98 32.24 -4.92
CA PRO A 5 20.20 30.84 -4.57
C PRO A 5 19.93 29.96 -5.81
N THR A 6 20.97 29.62 -6.58
CA THR A 6 20.79 28.88 -7.86
C THR A 6 21.49 27.53 -7.99
N ILE A 7 22.10 26.96 -6.94
CA ILE A 7 22.84 25.67 -7.05
C ILE A 7 22.37 24.56 -6.09
N SER A 8 21.41 24.82 -5.20
CA SER A 8 20.93 23.80 -4.24
C SER A 8 19.79 22.89 -4.78
N LYS A 9 19.03 23.33 -5.78
CA LYS A 9 17.81 22.62 -6.25
C LYS A 9 18.11 21.34 -7.07
N CYS A 10 19.32 21.15 -7.57
CA CYS A 10 19.65 19.99 -8.42
C CYS A 10 19.87 18.69 -7.62
N TYR A 11 20.30 18.79 -6.35
CA TYR A 11 20.48 17.62 -5.49
C TYR A 11 19.15 16.97 -5.08
N HIS A 12 18.12 17.79 -4.80
CA HIS A 12 16.81 17.29 -4.39
C HIS A 12 16.09 16.48 -5.48
N CYS A 13 16.22 16.86 -6.75
CA CYS A 13 15.63 16.10 -7.87
C CYS A 13 16.36 14.75 -8.07
N PHE A 14 17.67 14.73 -7.83
CA PHE A 14 18.47 13.50 -7.87
C PHE A 14 18.09 12.55 -6.72
N ASP A 15 17.80 13.08 -5.52
CA ASP A 15 17.36 12.30 -4.36
C ASP A 15 15.96 11.68 -4.52
N ILE A 16 15.08 12.33 -5.28
CA ILE A 16 13.77 11.78 -5.64
C ILE A 16 13.94 10.59 -6.60
N CYS A 17 14.87 10.69 -7.55
CA CYS A 17 15.22 9.59 -8.46
C CYS A 17 15.90 8.42 -7.73
N THR A 18 16.49 8.64 -6.55
CA THR A 18 17.05 7.56 -5.70
C THR A 18 16.00 6.54 -5.30
N VAL A 19 14.73 6.94 -5.13
CA VAL A 19 13.61 6.02 -4.85
C VAL A 19 13.41 4.99 -5.96
N LEU A 20 13.74 5.36 -7.21
CA LEU A 20 13.70 4.49 -8.40
C LEU A 20 15.02 3.77 -8.65
N SER A 21 16.07 4.06 -7.87
CA SER A 21 17.40 3.49 -8.08
C SER A 21 17.44 2.01 -7.68
N PHE A 22 17.67 1.16 -8.69
CA PHE A 22 17.83 -0.29 -8.55
C PHE A 22 19.08 -0.70 -7.77
N LYS A 23 20.00 0.25 -7.51
CA LYS A 23 21.36 -0.06 -7.04
C LYS A 23 21.40 -0.65 -5.63
N HIS A 24 20.39 -0.39 -4.80
CA HIS A 24 20.37 -0.80 -3.40
C HIS A 24 19.44 -1.99 -3.07
N ARG A 25 18.62 -2.46 -4.02
CA ARG A 25 17.51 -3.38 -3.72
C ARG A 25 17.58 -4.69 -4.50
N SER A 26 17.01 -5.75 -3.92
CA SER A 26 16.70 -6.98 -4.67
C SER A 26 15.81 -6.65 -5.86
N LYS A 27 16.15 -7.19 -7.05
CA LYS A 27 15.44 -6.95 -8.32
C LYS A 27 13.92 -7.09 -8.17
N LYS A 28 13.44 -8.04 -7.36
CA LYS A 28 12.01 -8.28 -7.12
C LYS A 28 11.32 -7.09 -6.42
N LYS A 29 11.96 -6.49 -5.40
CA LYS A 29 11.39 -5.35 -4.66
C LYS A 29 11.29 -4.11 -5.54
N SER A 30 12.33 -3.84 -6.34
CA SER A 30 12.32 -2.72 -7.28
C SER A 30 11.26 -2.88 -8.36
N ILE A 31 11.08 -4.09 -8.89
CA ILE A 31 10.01 -4.37 -9.86
C ILE A 31 8.63 -4.13 -9.23
N SER A 32 8.37 -4.61 -8.01
CA SER A 32 7.10 -4.36 -7.32
C SER A 32 6.82 -2.87 -7.12
N LEU A 33 7.82 -2.09 -6.72
CA LEU A 33 7.68 -0.64 -6.57
C LEU A 33 7.34 0.06 -7.89
N ILE A 34 8.02 -0.30 -8.97
CA ILE A 34 7.76 0.25 -10.30
C ILE A 34 6.36 -0.12 -10.79
N LEU A 35 5.91 -1.36 -10.55
CA LEU A 35 4.56 -1.78 -10.89
C LEU A 35 3.49 -0.98 -10.12
N ILE A 36 3.70 -0.72 -8.83
CA ILE A 36 2.77 0.10 -8.03
C ILE A 36 2.72 1.53 -8.55
N ILE A 37 3.88 2.17 -8.78
CA ILE A 37 3.96 3.55 -9.28
C ILE A 37 3.36 3.65 -10.69
N ALA A 38 3.66 2.69 -11.57
CA ALA A 38 3.08 2.64 -12.92
C ALA A 38 1.56 2.47 -12.86
N SER A 39 1.06 1.52 -12.04
CA SER A 39 -0.37 1.31 -11.84
C SER A 39 -1.06 2.58 -11.34
N TYR A 40 -0.49 3.24 -10.34
CA TYR A 40 -1.00 4.51 -9.82
C TYR A 40 -1.01 5.62 -10.87
N THR A 41 0.05 5.73 -11.68
CA THR A 41 0.16 6.73 -12.76
C THR A 41 -0.95 6.53 -13.81
N PHE A 42 -1.14 5.30 -14.28
CA PHE A 42 -2.22 5.00 -15.23
C PHE A 42 -3.61 5.14 -14.61
N HIS A 43 -3.76 4.84 -13.32
CA HIS A 43 -5.00 5.09 -12.58
C HIS A 43 -5.35 6.57 -12.55
N LEU A 44 -4.39 7.45 -12.24
CA LEU A 44 -4.58 8.90 -12.24
C LEU A 44 -4.92 9.43 -13.63
N LEU A 45 -4.27 8.88 -14.66
CA LEU A 45 -4.59 9.22 -16.04
C LEU A 45 -6.04 8.82 -16.36
N ALA A 46 -6.47 7.61 -16.01
CA ALA A 46 -7.86 7.19 -16.18
C ALA A 46 -8.82 8.08 -15.38
N LEU A 47 -8.51 8.41 -14.12
CA LEU A 47 -9.34 9.27 -13.27
C LEU A 47 -9.50 10.68 -13.87
N SER A 48 -8.46 11.19 -14.54
CA SER A 48 -8.50 12.50 -15.22
C SER A 48 -9.55 12.59 -16.31
N SER A 49 -10.01 11.45 -16.86
CA SER A 49 -11.10 11.43 -17.83
C SER A 49 -12.42 11.95 -17.21
N LEU A 50 -12.59 11.86 -15.89
CA LEU A 50 -13.80 12.36 -15.23
C LEU A 50 -13.88 13.90 -15.25
N SER A 51 -12.81 14.61 -15.61
CA SER A 51 -12.85 16.06 -15.80
C SER A 51 -13.85 16.51 -16.87
N ILE A 52 -14.17 15.64 -17.83
CA ILE A 52 -15.16 15.93 -18.87
C ILE A 52 -16.61 15.79 -18.38
N MET A 53 -16.84 15.28 -17.17
CA MET A 53 -18.19 15.05 -16.62
C MET A 53 -19.03 16.31 -16.60
N LEU A 54 -18.44 17.47 -16.30
CA LEU A 54 -19.16 18.75 -16.32
C LEU A 54 -19.75 18.99 -17.71
N TRP A 55 -18.90 19.02 -18.74
CA TRP A 55 -19.32 19.23 -20.14
C TRP A 55 -20.26 18.15 -20.64
N TYR A 56 -20.08 16.92 -20.17
CA TYR A 56 -20.96 15.80 -20.48
C TYR A 56 -22.37 16.05 -19.94
N LEU A 57 -22.53 16.53 -18.72
CA LEU A 57 -23.84 16.76 -18.10
C LEU A 57 -24.56 18.01 -18.64
N LEU A 58 -23.81 19.03 -19.07
CA LEU A 58 -24.38 20.21 -19.72
C LEU A 58 -24.94 19.91 -21.13
N GLY A 59 -24.38 18.93 -21.84
CA GLY A 59 -24.85 18.56 -23.18
C GLY A 59 -26.06 17.63 -23.18
N ALA A 60 -26.79 17.58 -24.30
CA ALA A 60 -27.85 16.60 -24.53
C ALA A 60 -27.34 15.14 -24.33
N PRO A 61 -28.12 14.23 -23.74
CA PRO A 61 -29.55 14.32 -23.44
C PRO A 61 -29.90 14.95 -22.08
N PHE A 62 -28.93 15.20 -21.21
CA PHE A 62 -29.19 15.61 -19.82
C PHE A 62 -29.55 17.09 -19.70
N CYS A 63 -28.81 17.97 -20.39
CA CYS A 63 -29.04 19.42 -20.38
C CYS A 63 -29.21 20.00 -18.96
N TRP A 64 -28.38 19.56 -18.02
CA TRP A 64 -28.53 19.94 -16.61
C TRP A 64 -28.24 21.42 -16.37
N SER A 65 -29.01 22.02 -15.46
CA SER A 65 -28.77 23.38 -14.99
C SER A 65 -27.64 23.40 -13.94
N SER A 66 -27.12 24.60 -13.64
CA SER A 66 -26.12 24.78 -12.57
C SER A 66 -26.62 24.28 -11.21
N LYS A 67 -27.94 24.34 -10.95
CA LYS A 67 -28.55 23.84 -9.72
C LYS A 67 -28.48 22.31 -9.64
N ASP A 68 -28.81 21.62 -10.73
CA ASP A 68 -28.80 20.17 -10.80
C ASP A 68 -27.37 19.62 -10.61
N LEU A 69 -26.39 20.28 -11.24
CA LEU A 69 -24.98 19.97 -11.07
C LEU A 69 -24.53 20.13 -9.61
N GLY A 70 -24.89 21.25 -8.98
CA GLY A 70 -24.57 21.49 -7.58
C GLY A 70 -25.15 20.41 -6.65
N GLN A 71 -26.40 20.03 -6.88
CA GLN A 71 -27.05 18.95 -6.13
C GLN A 71 -26.38 17.60 -6.37
N TYR A 72 -26.08 17.26 -7.64
CA TYR A 72 -25.41 16.02 -7.99
C TYR A 72 -24.04 15.88 -7.33
N TYR A 73 -23.19 16.91 -7.43
CA TYR A 73 -21.86 16.87 -6.79
C TYR A 73 -21.94 16.81 -5.26
N ALA A 74 -22.88 17.53 -4.65
CA ALA A 74 -23.10 17.43 -3.20
C ALA A 74 -23.47 16.00 -2.77
N VAL A 75 -24.43 15.37 -3.47
CA VAL A 75 -24.83 13.98 -3.21
C VAL A 75 -23.66 13.03 -3.48
N SER A 76 -22.89 13.25 -4.54
CA SER A 76 -21.70 12.46 -4.86
C SER A 76 -20.67 12.50 -3.74
N PHE A 77 -20.37 13.67 -3.17
CA PHE A 77 -19.41 13.78 -2.07
C PHE A 77 -19.90 13.11 -0.78
N ILE A 78 -21.18 13.31 -0.42
CA ILE A 78 -21.78 12.68 0.77
C ILE A 78 -21.77 11.15 0.61
N THR A 79 -22.21 10.65 -0.55
CA THR A 79 -22.23 9.22 -0.86
C THR A 79 -20.81 8.66 -0.85
N THR A 80 -19.84 9.37 -1.45
CA THR A 80 -18.43 8.97 -1.43
C THR A 80 -17.90 8.87 -0.02
N ALA A 81 -18.16 9.85 0.85
CA ALA A 81 -17.70 9.82 2.23
C ALA A 81 -18.27 8.61 3.01
N ILE A 82 -19.57 8.37 2.92
CA ILE A 82 -20.23 7.29 3.67
C ILE A 82 -19.84 5.91 3.14
N PHE A 83 -19.96 5.69 1.84
CA PHE A 83 -19.77 4.37 1.23
C PHE A 83 -18.29 4.00 1.12
N SER A 84 -17.37 4.95 0.98
CA SER A 84 -15.93 4.64 1.00
C SER A 84 -15.50 4.08 2.35
N ILE A 85 -15.93 4.71 3.47
CA ILE A 85 -15.65 4.24 4.84
C ILE A 85 -16.29 2.86 5.06
N LEU A 86 -17.57 2.72 4.70
CA LEU A 86 -18.30 1.47 4.86
C LEU A 86 -17.65 0.33 4.07
N GLY A 87 -17.32 0.57 2.80
CA GLY A 87 -16.66 -0.42 1.96
C GLY A 87 -15.28 -0.81 2.45
N MET A 88 -14.47 0.16 2.91
CA MET A 88 -13.13 -0.13 3.43
C MET A 88 -13.23 -0.96 4.72
N LYS A 89 -14.21 -0.66 5.59
CA LYS A 89 -14.49 -1.47 6.78
C LYS A 89 -14.88 -2.90 6.41
N ILE A 90 -15.78 -3.09 5.44
CA ILE A 90 -16.20 -4.43 4.97
C ILE A 90 -15.01 -5.21 4.40
N LEU A 91 -14.22 -4.58 3.51
CA LEU A 91 -13.05 -5.21 2.89
C LEU A 91 -11.97 -5.57 3.93
N SER A 92 -11.78 -4.71 4.94
CA SER A 92 -10.90 -4.98 6.07
C SER A 92 -11.40 -6.13 6.93
N CYS A 93 -12.71 -6.21 7.21
CA CYS A 93 -13.31 -7.32 7.96
C CYS A 93 -13.16 -8.67 7.24
N ILE A 94 -13.17 -8.67 5.91
CA ILE A 94 -12.94 -9.87 5.09
C ILE A 94 -11.45 -10.25 5.03
N GLY A 95 -10.55 -9.37 5.48
CA GLY A 95 -9.11 -9.58 5.39
C GLY A 95 -8.58 -9.50 3.95
N ALA A 96 -9.22 -8.69 3.10
CA ALA A 96 -8.78 -8.49 1.72
C ALA A 96 -7.39 -7.85 1.69
N ASN A 97 -6.49 -8.38 0.85
CA ASN A 97 -5.17 -7.80 0.63
C ASN A 97 -5.29 -6.46 -0.13
N ASP A 98 -4.48 -5.47 0.21
CA ASP A 98 -4.41 -4.15 -0.44
C ASP A 98 -4.39 -4.25 -1.98
N VAL A 99 -3.64 -5.21 -2.54
CA VAL A 99 -3.57 -5.40 -4.01
C VAL A 99 -4.92 -5.82 -4.60
N ILE A 100 -5.69 -6.64 -3.87
CA ILE A 100 -7.03 -7.08 -4.27
C ILE A 100 -8.00 -5.90 -4.20
N ILE A 101 -7.91 -5.08 -3.15
CA ILE A 101 -8.75 -3.87 -2.99
C ILE A 101 -8.47 -2.87 -4.13
N CYS A 102 -7.19 -2.68 -4.46
CA CYS A 102 -6.75 -1.88 -5.61
C CYS A 102 -7.28 -2.42 -6.95
N THR A 103 -7.25 -3.74 -7.15
CA THR A 103 -7.80 -4.37 -8.36
C THR A 103 -9.32 -4.16 -8.45
N LEU A 104 -10.04 -4.35 -7.33
CA LEU A 104 -11.47 -4.09 -7.23
C LEU A 104 -11.80 -2.63 -7.57
N SER A 105 -10.96 -1.68 -7.11
CA SER A 105 -11.09 -0.27 -7.42
C SER A 105 -11.14 0.01 -8.93
N HIS A 106 -10.27 -0.64 -9.71
CA HIS A 106 -10.26 -0.52 -11.16
C HIS A 106 -11.49 -1.14 -11.81
N ILE A 107 -11.92 -2.31 -11.33
CA ILE A 107 -13.15 -2.95 -11.82
C ILE A 107 -14.36 -2.04 -11.57
N CYS A 108 -14.48 -1.46 -10.38
CA CYS A 108 -15.51 -0.49 -10.04
C CYS A 108 -15.42 0.76 -10.95
N PHE A 109 -14.22 1.26 -11.25
CA PHE A 109 -14.05 2.40 -12.15
C PHE A 109 -14.47 2.07 -13.59
N CYS A 110 -14.15 0.88 -14.10
CA CYS A 110 -14.61 0.41 -15.41
C CYS A 110 -16.14 0.34 -15.44
N ILE A 111 -16.76 -0.31 -14.45
CA ILE A 111 -18.22 -0.43 -14.37
C ILE A 111 -18.86 0.96 -14.28
N TYR A 112 -18.34 1.84 -13.43
CA TYR A 112 -18.81 3.22 -13.28
C TYR A 112 -18.73 4.00 -14.59
N SER A 113 -17.58 3.96 -15.26
CA SER A 113 -17.35 4.68 -16.53
C SER A 113 -18.25 4.15 -17.66
N LEU A 114 -18.38 2.83 -17.77
CA LEU A 114 -19.29 2.20 -18.74
C LEU A 114 -20.74 2.55 -18.44
N TRP A 115 -21.15 2.49 -17.18
CA TRP A 115 -22.51 2.81 -16.76
C TRP A 115 -22.87 4.26 -17.12
N ILE A 116 -22.01 5.22 -16.83
CA ILE A 116 -22.22 6.63 -17.21
C ILE A 116 -22.23 6.80 -18.73
N SER A 117 -21.36 6.09 -19.45
CA SER A 117 -21.31 6.17 -20.92
C SER A 117 -22.56 5.64 -21.61
N LEU A 118 -23.30 4.74 -20.94
CA LEU A 118 -24.54 4.16 -21.43
C LEU A 118 -25.78 4.85 -20.85
N ALA A 119 -25.59 5.80 -19.93
CA ALA A 119 -26.69 6.49 -19.28
C ALA A 119 -27.44 7.39 -20.26
N GLN A 120 -28.76 7.23 -20.31
CA GLN A 120 -29.70 8.05 -21.07
C GLN A 120 -30.57 8.93 -20.15
N TYR A 121 -30.71 8.54 -18.89
CA TYR A 121 -31.59 9.20 -17.92
C TYR A 121 -30.85 9.64 -16.66
N SER A 122 -31.23 10.78 -16.09
CA SER A 122 -30.58 11.37 -14.91
C SER A 122 -30.51 10.41 -13.72
N TRP A 123 -31.55 9.59 -13.47
CA TRP A 123 -31.58 8.64 -12.36
C TRP A 123 -30.47 7.58 -12.46
N GLN A 124 -30.05 7.20 -13.68
CA GLN A 124 -28.98 6.22 -13.88
C GLN A 124 -27.63 6.76 -13.37
N LEU A 125 -27.42 8.07 -13.45
CA LEU A 125 -26.22 8.73 -12.92
C LEU A 125 -26.20 8.69 -11.39
N TYR A 126 -27.35 8.85 -10.73
CA TYR A 126 -27.45 8.72 -9.28
C TYR A 126 -27.16 7.28 -8.80
N ILE A 127 -27.55 6.26 -9.56
CA ILE A 127 -27.17 4.87 -9.25
C ILE A 127 -25.66 4.67 -9.38
N ALA A 128 -25.03 5.29 -10.38
CA ALA A 128 -23.58 5.22 -10.55
C ALA A 128 -22.81 5.74 -9.31
N LEU A 129 -23.40 6.67 -8.55
CA LEU A 129 -22.83 7.18 -7.30
C LEU A 129 -22.68 6.13 -6.21
N LEU A 130 -23.36 5.00 -6.29
CA LEU A 130 -23.15 3.88 -5.36
C LEU A 130 -21.82 3.16 -5.62
N ILE A 131 -21.31 3.21 -6.86
CA ILE A 131 -20.08 2.53 -7.30
C ILE A 131 -18.88 3.47 -7.24
N ASN A 132 -19.09 4.75 -7.55
CA ASN A 132 -18.08 5.81 -7.52
C ASN A 132 -17.13 5.80 -6.29
N PRO A 133 -17.61 5.57 -5.04
CA PRO A 133 -16.78 5.65 -3.84
C PRO A 133 -15.61 4.65 -3.84
N TYR A 134 -15.79 3.51 -4.51
CA TYR A 134 -14.81 2.43 -4.57
C TYR A 134 -13.71 2.69 -5.59
N THR A 135 -13.92 3.64 -6.51
CA THR A 135 -12.97 3.93 -7.60
C THR A 135 -11.70 4.63 -7.12
N SER A 136 -11.71 5.21 -5.92
CA SER A 136 -10.60 5.98 -5.36
C SER A 136 -9.69 5.19 -4.42
N TYR A 137 -9.96 3.90 -4.18
CA TYR A 137 -9.18 3.09 -3.24
C TYR A 137 -7.72 2.92 -3.62
N GLN A 138 -7.41 2.80 -4.93
CA GLN A 138 -6.02 2.78 -5.38
C GLN A 138 -5.25 4.01 -4.88
N SER A 139 -5.85 5.20 -4.93
CA SER A 139 -5.19 6.43 -4.48
C SER A 139 -4.90 6.44 -2.98
N VAL A 140 -5.80 5.88 -2.16
CA VAL A 140 -5.62 5.81 -0.70
C VAL A 140 -4.59 4.75 -0.30
N LEU A 141 -4.57 3.60 -1.00
CA LEU A 141 -3.73 2.46 -0.62
C LEU A 141 -2.32 2.49 -1.22
N THR A 142 -2.07 3.30 -2.26
CA THR A 142 -0.75 3.36 -2.91
C THR A 142 0.38 3.70 -1.94
N ILE A 143 0.19 4.68 -1.05
CA ILE A 143 1.23 5.09 -0.08
C ILE A 143 1.53 3.95 0.93
N PRO A 144 0.53 3.37 1.63
CA PRO A 144 0.74 2.20 2.48
C PRO A 144 1.46 1.06 1.75
N MET A 145 1.03 0.72 0.54
CA MET A 145 1.61 -0.36 -0.25
C MET A 145 3.09 -0.12 -0.57
N ILE A 146 3.46 1.10 -0.97
CA ILE A 146 4.85 1.47 -1.23
C ILE A 146 5.68 1.44 0.06
N SER A 147 5.11 1.91 1.18
CA SER A 147 5.83 2.02 2.46
C SER A 147 6.34 0.69 3.01
N ILE A 148 5.72 -0.44 2.63
CA ILE A 148 6.14 -1.81 2.98
C ILE A 148 7.49 -2.15 2.36
N TRP A 149 7.77 -1.62 1.17
CA TRP A 149 8.96 -1.94 0.40
C TRP A 149 10.10 -0.95 0.61
N LEU A 150 9.81 0.24 1.17
CA LEU A 150 10.78 1.31 1.41
C LEU A 150 11.36 1.28 2.83
N GLU A 151 12.62 1.70 2.94
CA GLU A 151 13.22 2.01 4.23
C GLU A 151 12.68 3.33 4.78
N VAL A 152 12.74 3.50 6.10
CA VAL A 152 12.12 4.65 6.79
C VAL A 152 12.63 5.99 6.24
N HIS A 153 13.91 6.07 5.91
CA HIS A 153 14.54 7.29 5.40
C HIS A 153 14.12 7.65 3.95
N GLU A 154 13.58 6.70 3.19
CA GLU A 154 13.18 6.91 1.78
C GLU A 154 11.68 7.23 1.63
N ARG A 155 10.88 6.99 2.68
CA ARG A 155 9.41 7.15 2.64
C ARG A 155 8.98 8.57 2.30
N ASN A 156 9.68 9.57 2.83
CA ASN A 156 9.37 10.98 2.55
C ASN A 156 9.59 11.30 1.05
N ASN A 157 10.73 10.88 0.49
CA ASN A 157 11.05 11.11 -0.92
C ASN A 157 10.02 10.42 -1.84
N ALA A 158 9.56 9.23 -1.48
CA ALA A 158 8.53 8.53 -2.23
C ALA A 158 7.16 9.20 -2.16
N PHE A 159 6.80 9.75 -1.00
CA PHE A 159 5.57 10.55 -0.86
C PHE A 159 5.62 11.82 -1.71
N THR A 160 6.76 12.52 -1.71
CA THR A 160 6.99 13.68 -2.58
C THR A 160 6.87 13.29 -4.06
N LEU A 161 7.53 12.21 -4.48
CA LEU A 161 7.45 11.70 -5.86
C LEU A 161 6.00 11.40 -6.28
N LEU A 162 5.25 10.68 -5.44
CA LEU A 162 3.84 10.37 -5.73
C LEU A 162 2.99 11.62 -5.85
N THR A 163 3.22 12.62 -4.99
CA THR A 163 2.49 13.88 -5.01
C THR A 163 2.78 14.66 -6.30
N GLU A 164 4.05 14.71 -6.71
CA GLU A 164 4.45 15.34 -7.97
C GLU A 164 3.84 14.63 -9.18
N ILE A 165 3.89 13.29 -9.23
CA ILE A 165 3.23 12.48 -10.26
C ILE A 165 1.74 12.79 -10.28
N ASN A 166 1.08 12.80 -9.12
CA ASN A 166 -0.34 13.11 -9.01
C ASN A 166 -0.68 14.48 -9.61
N THR A 167 0.05 15.52 -9.23
CA THR A 167 -0.19 16.87 -9.75
C THR A 167 0.06 16.97 -11.25
N ILE A 168 1.16 16.41 -11.75
CA ILE A 168 1.53 16.47 -13.17
C ILE A 168 0.51 15.70 -14.02
N ILE A 169 0.19 14.46 -13.63
CA ILE A 169 -0.69 13.59 -14.40
C ILE A 169 -2.13 14.10 -14.37
N LEU A 170 -2.65 14.60 -13.25
CA LEU A 170 -3.99 15.18 -13.22
C LEU A 170 -4.07 16.46 -14.06
N ALA A 171 -3.08 17.35 -13.99
CA ALA A 171 -3.07 18.58 -14.79
C ALA A 171 -2.99 18.28 -16.30
N PHE A 172 -2.05 17.42 -16.68
CA PHE A 172 -1.86 16.99 -18.07
C PHE A 172 -3.08 16.19 -18.56
N GLY A 173 -3.52 15.21 -17.79
CA GLY A 173 -4.65 14.33 -18.09
C GLY A 173 -5.94 15.12 -18.27
N ASN A 174 -6.27 16.03 -17.34
CA ASN A 174 -7.47 16.86 -17.46
C ASN A 174 -7.43 17.69 -18.76
N SER A 175 -6.29 18.28 -19.09
CA SER A 175 -6.13 19.05 -20.33
C SER A 175 -6.29 18.16 -21.56
N LEU A 176 -5.65 16.99 -21.55
CA LEU A 176 -5.71 16.00 -22.63
C LEU A 176 -7.13 15.50 -22.87
N PHE A 177 -7.85 15.07 -21.84
CA PHE A 177 -9.20 14.54 -21.98
C PHE A 177 -10.22 15.61 -22.36
N ASN A 178 -10.07 16.85 -21.88
CA ASN A 178 -10.89 17.96 -22.35
C ASN A 178 -10.65 18.25 -23.84
N TRP A 179 -9.39 18.22 -24.29
CA TRP A 179 -9.06 18.38 -25.70
C TRP A 179 -9.62 17.24 -26.57
N ILE A 180 -9.47 15.99 -26.14
CA ILE A 180 -10.06 14.82 -26.82
C ILE A 180 -11.57 14.96 -26.90
N TYR A 181 -12.24 15.32 -25.79
CA TYR A 181 -13.68 15.50 -25.75
C TYR A 181 -14.14 16.60 -26.71
N ALA A 182 -13.47 17.76 -26.71
CA ALA A 182 -13.80 18.86 -27.62
C ALA A 182 -13.73 18.46 -29.11
N ARG A 183 -12.84 17.53 -29.46
CA ARG A 183 -12.71 16.99 -30.83
C ARG A 183 -13.70 15.87 -31.17
N THR A 184 -14.15 15.12 -30.17
CA THR A 184 -14.94 13.89 -30.37
C THR A 184 -16.43 14.07 -30.09
N VAL A 185 -16.80 15.09 -29.33
CA VAL A 185 -18.20 15.36 -28.90
C VAL A 185 -19.18 15.48 -30.08
N THR A 186 -18.72 15.96 -31.24
CA THR A 186 -19.56 16.11 -32.44
C THR A 186 -19.93 14.79 -33.09
N TYR A 187 -19.08 13.77 -32.98
CA TYR A 187 -19.30 12.45 -33.58
C TYR A 187 -19.86 11.45 -32.56
N GLN A 188 -19.22 11.39 -31.39
CA GLN A 188 -19.57 10.44 -30.34
C GLN A 188 -19.18 10.99 -28.96
N LYS A 189 -20.15 11.65 -28.31
CA LYS A 189 -20.00 12.23 -26.96
C LYS A 189 -19.49 11.25 -25.91
N ASN A 190 -19.90 9.98 -26.01
CA ASN A 190 -19.59 8.96 -24.99
C ASN A 190 -18.20 8.34 -25.20
N PHE A 191 -17.51 8.68 -26.30
CA PHE A 191 -16.22 8.09 -26.67
C PHE A 191 -15.17 8.26 -25.57
N THR A 192 -15.06 9.46 -24.98
CA THR A 192 -14.08 9.73 -23.93
C THR A 192 -14.30 8.86 -22.68
N LEU A 193 -15.55 8.54 -22.35
CA LEU A 193 -15.88 7.65 -21.23
C LEU A 193 -15.60 6.18 -21.56
N PHE A 194 -15.83 5.74 -22.80
CA PHE A 194 -15.39 4.42 -23.25
C PHE A 194 -13.86 4.29 -23.23
N LEU A 195 -13.15 5.33 -23.69
CA LEU A 195 -11.69 5.39 -23.62
C LEU A 195 -11.19 5.31 -22.18
N ALA A 196 -11.86 5.98 -21.23
CA ALA A 196 -11.56 5.88 -19.81
C ALA A 196 -11.68 4.45 -19.28
N SER A 197 -12.75 3.75 -19.63
CA SER A 197 -12.92 2.35 -19.25
C SER A 197 -11.83 1.47 -19.86
N GLY A 198 -11.43 1.71 -21.10
CA GLY A 198 -10.33 0.97 -21.74
C GLY A 198 -8.99 1.22 -21.07
N LEU A 199 -8.69 2.47 -20.73
CA LEU A 199 -7.44 2.84 -20.05
C LEU A 199 -7.33 2.23 -18.65
N CYS A 200 -8.44 2.05 -17.95
CA CYS A 200 -8.46 1.44 -16.61
C CYS A 200 -8.14 -0.08 -16.63
N ILE A 201 -8.16 -0.72 -17.81
CA ILE A 201 -7.69 -2.11 -17.95
C ILE A 201 -6.18 -2.22 -17.69
N ILE A 202 -5.40 -1.21 -18.08
CA ILE A 202 -3.94 -1.20 -17.89
C ILE A 202 -3.54 -1.31 -16.41
N PRO A 203 -3.97 -0.42 -15.50
CA PRO A 203 -3.63 -0.53 -14.09
C PRO A 203 -4.23 -1.78 -13.43
N CYS A 204 -5.37 -2.28 -13.91
CA CYS A 204 -5.93 -3.56 -13.48
C CYS A 204 -4.97 -4.73 -13.77
N ILE A 205 -4.45 -4.83 -14.99
CA ILE A 205 -3.45 -5.85 -15.37
C ILE A 205 -2.18 -5.69 -14.53
N LEU A 206 -1.68 -4.47 -14.35
CA LEU A 206 -0.47 -4.21 -13.55
C LEU A 206 -0.64 -4.66 -12.10
N ASN A 207 -1.80 -4.40 -11.48
CA ASN A 207 -2.09 -4.87 -10.12
C ASN A 207 -2.24 -6.40 -10.04
N ILE A 208 -2.79 -7.05 -11.06
CA ILE A 208 -2.82 -8.52 -11.13
C ILE A 208 -1.40 -9.08 -11.25
N CYS A 209 -0.54 -8.49 -12.09
CA CYS A 209 0.87 -8.87 -12.19
C CYS A 209 1.58 -8.69 -10.83
N LEU A 210 1.34 -7.58 -10.14
CA LEU A 210 1.86 -7.31 -8.79
C LEU A 210 1.40 -8.38 -7.79
N PHE A 211 0.11 -8.76 -7.83
CA PHE A 211 -0.43 -9.81 -6.96
C PHE A 211 0.30 -11.15 -7.17
N VAL A 212 0.51 -11.55 -8.42
CA VAL A 212 1.22 -12.80 -8.77
C VAL A 212 2.68 -12.77 -8.28
N ILE A 213 3.39 -11.65 -8.48
CA ILE A 213 4.79 -11.50 -8.05
C ILE A 213 4.89 -11.49 -6.52
N SER A 214 3.99 -10.77 -5.84
CA SER A 214 3.96 -10.67 -4.39
C SER A 214 3.71 -12.04 -3.75
N ARG A 215 2.71 -12.78 -4.24
CA ARG A 215 2.38 -14.13 -3.74
C ARG A 215 3.53 -15.12 -3.92
N ARG A 216 4.25 -15.08 -5.06
CA ARG A 216 5.44 -15.91 -5.29
C ARG A 216 6.53 -15.61 -4.27
N THR A 217 6.75 -14.34 -3.96
CA THR A 217 7.79 -13.91 -3.01
C THR A 217 7.48 -14.37 -1.59
N SER A 218 6.23 -14.26 -1.14
CA SER A 218 5.81 -14.77 0.18
C SER A 218 5.99 -16.29 0.30
N ASN A 219 5.65 -17.04 -0.75
CA ASN A 219 5.82 -18.50 -0.75
C ASN A 219 7.30 -18.92 -0.70
N GLU A 220 8.17 -18.24 -1.46
CA GLU A 220 9.62 -18.51 -1.43
C GLU A 220 10.23 -18.25 -0.04
N GLN A 221 9.82 -17.16 0.64
CA GLN A 221 10.31 -16.86 1.98
C GLN A 221 9.83 -17.89 3.01
N ALA A 222 8.58 -18.32 2.93
CA ALA A 222 8.05 -19.38 3.81
C ALA A 222 8.84 -20.70 3.64
N LEU A 223 9.16 -21.07 2.39
CA LEU A 223 9.99 -22.25 2.09
C LEU A 223 11.40 -22.15 2.67
N ILE A 224 12.04 -20.98 2.59
CA ILE A 224 13.40 -20.78 3.13
C ILE A 224 13.39 -20.86 4.66
N VAL A 225 12.38 -20.30 5.33
CA VAL A 225 12.26 -20.38 6.80
C VAL A 225 12.07 -21.83 7.23
N VAL A 226 11.16 -22.57 6.60
CA VAL A 226 10.95 -24.00 6.88
C VAL A 226 12.24 -24.80 6.64
N SER A 227 12.97 -24.52 5.56
CA SER A 227 14.24 -25.19 5.29
C SER A 227 15.30 -24.90 6.36
N LYS A 228 15.37 -23.68 6.89
CA LYS A 228 16.31 -23.32 7.97
C LYS A 228 15.93 -24.00 9.29
N THR A 229 14.65 -23.97 9.66
CA THR A 229 14.15 -24.66 10.87
C THR A 229 14.42 -26.16 10.80
N ASN A 230 14.20 -26.79 9.64
CA ASN A 230 14.49 -28.21 9.46
C ASN A 230 16.00 -28.52 9.55
N ALA A 231 16.85 -27.67 8.96
CA ALA A 231 18.30 -27.83 9.07
C ALA A 231 18.80 -27.71 10.53
N GLU A 232 18.27 -26.76 11.29
CA GLU A 232 18.63 -26.52 12.70
C GLU A 232 18.17 -27.67 13.60
N SER A 233 16.99 -28.25 13.34
CA SER A 233 16.50 -29.45 14.05
C SER A 233 17.33 -30.72 13.79
N THR A 234 18.03 -30.79 12.65
CA THR A 234 18.89 -31.93 12.29
C THR A 234 20.29 -31.83 12.94
N LEU A 235 20.71 -30.63 13.35
CA LEU A 235 22.00 -30.39 14.03
C LEU A 235 21.93 -30.58 15.56
N LEU A 236 20.75 -30.43 16.17
CA LEU A 236 20.54 -30.65 17.60
C LEU A 236 20.80 -32.09 18.13
N PRO A 237 20.49 -33.20 17.42
CA PRO A 237 20.83 -34.54 17.91
C PRO A 237 22.33 -34.85 17.88
N LEU A 238 23.14 -34.14 17.09
CA LEU A 238 24.61 -34.31 17.07
C LEU A 238 25.29 -33.62 18.26
N SER A 239 24.75 -32.48 18.74
CA SER A 239 25.28 -31.79 19.92
C SER A 239 25.07 -32.60 21.21
N ASN A 240 23.92 -33.27 21.35
CA ASN A 240 23.61 -34.04 22.57
C ASN A 240 24.42 -35.34 22.67
N ASN A 241 24.80 -35.96 21.55
CA ASN A 241 25.68 -37.13 21.57
C ASN A 241 27.15 -36.79 21.86
N VAL A 242 27.62 -35.59 21.48
CA VAL A 242 28.98 -35.13 21.80
C VAL A 242 29.11 -34.68 23.27
N LEU A 243 28.07 -34.03 23.82
CA LEU A 243 28.03 -33.68 25.25
C LEU A 243 27.86 -34.91 26.16
N SER A 244 27.15 -35.95 25.71
CA SER A 244 27.08 -37.22 26.43
C SER A 244 28.41 -37.98 26.44
N GLN A 245 29.24 -37.87 25.40
CA GLN A 245 30.58 -38.50 25.38
C GLN A 245 31.65 -37.70 26.14
N ALA A 246 31.46 -36.40 26.34
CA ALA A 246 32.38 -35.59 27.16
C ALA A 246 32.15 -35.76 28.68
N ALA A 247 30.93 -36.14 29.10
CA ALA A 247 30.61 -36.34 30.51
C ALA A 247 31.19 -37.65 31.09
N ASP A 248 31.39 -38.70 30.28
CA ASP A 248 31.94 -39.98 30.74
C ASP A 248 33.48 -39.97 30.91
N VAL A 249 34.19 -38.99 30.35
CA VAL A 249 35.66 -38.92 30.44
C VAL A 249 36.12 -38.11 31.67
N ALA A 250 35.24 -37.30 32.29
CA ALA A 250 35.60 -36.48 33.44
C ALA A 250 35.55 -37.21 34.80
N CYS A 251 35.14 -38.49 34.83
CA CYS A 251 34.91 -39.23 36.09
C CYS A 251 36.05 -40.17 36.53
N LEU A 252 37.21 -40.17 35.85
CA LEU A 252 38.28 -41.16 36.09
C LEU A 252 39.63 -40.61 36.58
N ILE A 253 39.71 -39.37 37.06
CA ILE A 253 40.95 -38.85 37.65
C ILE A 253 40.70 -38.28 39.06
N GLN A 254 40.82 -39.15 40.06
CA GLN A 254 41.16 -38.79 41.43
C GLN A 254 42.42 -39.57 41.85
N PRO A 255 43.39 -38.88 42.49
CA PRO A 255 44.10 -39.44 43.64
C PRO A 255 44.02 -38.53 44.88
N PRO A 256 44.44 -39.04 46.06
CA PRO A 256 43.88 -38.66 47.36
C PRO A 256 44.81 -37.80 48.24
N HIS A 257 44.21 -37.29 49.34
CA HIS A 257 44.81 -36.63 50.52
C HIS A 257 45.22 -35.15 50.31
N SER A 258 44.91 -34.17 51.18
CA SER A 258 44.37 -34.14 52.54
C SER A 258 44.09 -32.69 52.99
N LEU A 259 43.08 -32.50 53.86
CA LEU A 259 42.94 -31.46 54.92
C LEU A 259 42.86 -29.98 54.43
N THR A 260 41.86 -29.15 54.76
CA THR A 260 41.19 -28.90 56.05
C THR A 260 39.87 -28.14 55.87
N ASP A 261 38.94 -28.41 56.80
CA ASP A 261 37.99 -27.49 57.45
C ASP A 261 37.01 -26.63 56.63
N ALA A 262 35.73 -27.00 56.66
CA ALA A 262 34.74 -26.44 57.60
C ALA A 262 33.30 -26.45 57.04
N PHE A 263 32.42 -27.20 57.74
CA PHE A 263 30.99 -26.93 58.05
C PHE A 263 30.02 -26.56 56.90
N CYS A 264 29.11 -27.46 56.49
CA CYS A 264 27.74 -27.68 57.04
C CYS A 264 26.78 -26.48 56.80
N THR A 265 25.56 -26.56 56.25
CA THR A 265 24.55 -27.61 56.01
C THR A 265 23.44 -26.94 55.14
N SER A 266 22.93 -27.51 54.03
CA SER A 266 21.74 -28.40 53.95
C SER A 266 20.51 -27.82 54.69
N HIS A 267 19.30 -27.64 54.15
CA HIS A 267 18.54 -28.44 53.19
C HIS A 267 17.29 -27.67 52.69
N ASN A 268 16.86 -28.00 51.46
CA ASN A 268 15.47 -28.23 51.01
C ASN A 268 14.45 -27.11 50.67
N ASN A 269 14.10 -27.15 49.38
CA ASN A 269 12.76 -27.35 48.79
C ASN A 269 11.68 -26.25 48.73
N ARG A 270 11.21 -26.10 47.46
CA ARG A 270 9.85 -25.84 46.94
C ARG A 270 9.20 -24.45 47.10
N SER A 271 8.90 -23.90 45.92
CA SER A 271 7.64 -23.26 45.48
C SER A 271 7.11 -22.02 46.21
N CYS A 272 6.95 -20.92 45.47
CA CYS A 272 5.84 -19.92 45.47
C CYS A 272 6.28 -18.74 44.58
N VAL A 273 5.57 -18.36 43.51
CA VAL A 273 4.36 -17.51 43.50
C VAL A 273 4.48 -16.29 44.41
N HIS A 274 4.84 -15.13 43.86
CA HIS A 274 3.99 -13.92 43.85
C HIS A 274 4.68 -12.72 43.19
N SER A 275 3.89 -12.08 42.32
CA SER A 275 3.71 -10.64 42.11
C SER A 275 4.66 -9.66 42.79
N TYR A 276 5.20 -8.71 42.00
CA TYR A 276 5.26 -7.32 42.41
C TYR A 276 4.83 -6.41 41.25
N SER A 277 3.72 -5.73 41.49
CA SER A 277 3.18 -4.62 40.72
C SER A 277 3.81 -3.30 41.16
N SER A 278 4.02 -2.42 40.18
CA SER A 278 3.87 -0.96 40.24
C SER A 278 4.82 -0.14 41.14
N ILE A 279 5.47 0.87 40.53
CA ILE A 279 5.21 2.29 40.81
C ILE A 279 5.90 3.16 39.74
N ASP A 280 5.15 4.21 39.39
CA ASP A 280 5.25 5.24 38.35
C ASP A 280 6.52 6.11 38.31
N ASN A 281 6.85 6.59 37.10
CA ASN A 281 6.67 8.01 36.71
C ASN A 281 7.05 8.19 35.21
N GLN A 282 6.14 8.67 34.34
CA GLN A 282 5.96 10.09 33.95
C GLN A 282 7.24 10.69 33.35
N SER A 283 7.29 11.36 32.19
CA SER A 283 6.33 12.15 31.43
C SER A 283 7.04 12.46 30.10
N ASP A 284 6.35 12.44 28.96
CA ASP A 284 6.42 13.51 27.94
C ASP A 284 5.68 13.11 26.65
N ARG A 285 4.38 13.46 26.62
CA ARG A 285 3.65 13.76 25.39
C ARG A 285 2.86 15.06 25.62
N GLN A 286 3.37 16.14 25.04
CA GLN A 286 2.61 17.32 24.62
C GLN A 286 2.61 17.29 23.08
N VAL A 287 1.48 17.04 22.43
CA VAL A 287 0.50 18.05 21.96
C VAL A 287 1.12 19.04 20.99
N ILE A 288 0.64 19.03 19.74
CA ILE A 288 0.36 20.17 18.81
C ILE A 288 -0.45 19.51 17.67
N LYS A 289 -1.79 19.64 17.71
CA LYS A 289 -2.63 20.55 16.90
C LYS A 289 -2.66 20.20 15.42
#